data_AF-A0A2T0M4X0-F1
#
_entry.id   AF-A0A2T0M4X0-F1
#
_cell.length_a   1.000
_cell.length_b   1.000
_cell.length_c   1.000
_cell.angle_alpha   90.00
_cell.angle_beta   90.00
_cell.angle_gamma   90.00
#
_symmetry.space_group_name_H-M   'P 1'
#
loop_
_entity.id
_entity.type
_entity.pdbx_description
1 polymer ?
#
loop_
_entity_poly.entity_id
_entity_poly.type
_entity_poly.pdbx_seq_one_letter_code
_entity_poly.pdbx_strand_id
1 'polypeptide(L)'
;MITDARQAAENIGLAVVSVVTQSEHPRFNEITAAVQAALDTIDRETAYRYARYITLSLEGDAQEEWGRGMDTKTYPYQGAYAESLVAEGEVKGEAKGKAKGKAELLLKLLDSRGHAVPDDVRERVMECRDEPTLDNWFERALKGDSVEELFL
;
A
#
# COMPACT_ATOMS: atom_id res chain seq x y z
N MET A 1 -1.47 -27.92 -0.31
CA MET A 1 -0.36 -27.52 -1.18
C MET A 1 -0.69 -27.92 -2.61
N ILE A 2 -0.85 -26.95 -3.50
CA ILE A 2 -1.17 -27.13 -4.92
C ILE A 2 0.07 -26.71 -5.71
N THR A 3 0.74 -27.67 -6.33
CA THR A 3 1.95 -27.44 -7.15
C THR A 3 1.76 -27.85 -8.60
N ASP A 4 0.54 -28.28 -8.97
CA ASP A 4 0.17 -28.67 -10.32
C ASP A 4 -0.73 -27.61 -10.95
N ALA A 5 -0.39 -27.16 -12.16
CA ALA A 5 -1.11 -26.10 -12.86
C ALA A 5 -2.55 -26.49 -13.21
N ARG A 6 -2.78 -27.76 -13.57
CA ARG A 6 -4.12 -28.26 -13.93
C ARG A 6 -5.01 -28.31 -12.68
N GLN A 7 -4.48 -28.80 -11.56
CA GLN A 7 -5.15 -28.76 -10.27
C GLN A 7 -5.45 -27.32 -9.81
N ALA A 8 -4.52 -26.39 -10.03
CA ALA A 8 -4.75 -24.98 -9.72
C ALA A 8 -5.86 -24.36 -10.59
N ALA A 9 -5.95 -24.71 -11.87
CA ALA A 9 -7.02 -24.23 -12.76
C ALA A 9 -8.41 -24.78 -12.41
N GLU A 10 -8.49 -26.03 -11.91
CA GLU A 10 -9.75 -26.63 -11.45
C GLU A 10 -10.37 -25.87 -10.25
N ASN A 11 -9.56 -25.23 -9.42
CA ASN A 11 -10.03 -24.37 -8.33
C ASN A 11 -9.06 -23.22 -8.05
N ILE A 12 -9.13 -22.20 -8.92
CA ILE A 12 -8.21 -21.04 -8.86
C ILE A 12 -8.32 -20.27 -7.54
N GLY A 13 -9.53 -20.15 -6.96
CA GLY A 13 -9.73 -19.48 -5.69
C GLY A 13 -8.98 -20.16 -4.54
N LEU A 14 -9.04 -21.49 -4.47
CA LEU A 14 -8.28 -22.25 -3.48
C LEU A 14 -6.77 -22.19 -3.73
N ALA A 15 -6.35 -22.21 -5.00
CA ALA A 15 -4.94 -22.10 -5.37
C ALA A 15 -4.34 -20.75 -4.96
N VAL A 16 -5.09 -19.67 -5.16
CA VAL A 16 -4.73 -18.31 -4.72
C VAL A 16 -4.58 -18.22 -3.20
N VAL A 17 -5.53 -18.76 -2.43
CA VAL A 17 -5.42 -18.81 -0.96
C VAL A 17 -4.26 -19.70 -0.53
N SER A 18 -3.97 -20.78 -1.27
CA SER A 18 -2.83 -21.65 -1.00
C SER A 18 -1.50 -20.91 -1.15
N VAL A 19 -1.36 -19.98 -2.10
CA VAL A 19 -0.16 -19.13 -2.22
C VAL A 19 0.01 -18.26 -0.98
N VAL A 20 -1.04 -17.55 -0.58
CA VAL A 20 -0.98 -16.63 0.57
C VAL A 20 -0.68 -17.37 1.89
N THR A 21 -1.33 -18.51 2.10
CA THR A 21 -1.20 -19.29 3.35
C THR A 21 0.10 -20.09 3.45
N GLN A 22 0.81 -20.31 2.34
CA GLN A 22 2.03 -21.13 2.28
C GLN A 22 3.23 -20.30 1.82
N SER A 23 3.24 -19.00 2.11
CA SER A 23 4.31 -18.06 1.74
C SER A 23 5.70 -18.48 2.24
N GLU A 24 5.78 -19.11 3.40
CA GLU A 24 7.04 -19.58 4.01
C GLU A 24 7.40 -21.04 3.62
N HIS A 25 6.63 -21.66 2.74
CA HIS A 25 6.83 -23.07 2.42
C HIS A 25 8.11 -23.27 1.56
N PRO A 26 8.93 -24.31 1.80
CA PRO A 26 10.17 -24.54 1.05
C PRO A 26 10.02 -24.70 -0.47
N ARG A 27 8.79 -24.98 -0.92
CA ARG A 27 8.42 -25.13 -2.34
C ARG A 27 7.50 -24.02 -2.82
N PHE A 28 7.59 -22.83 -2.22
CA PHE A 28 6.74 -21.70 -2.56
C PHE A 28 6.82 -21.35 -4.05
N ASN A 29 8.01 -21.44 -4.65
CA ASN A 29 8.23 -21.27 -6.08
C ASN A 29 7.43 -22.24 -6.97
N GLU A 30 7.26 -23.51 -6.57
CA GLU A 30 6.42 -24.48 -7.29
C GLU A 30 4.94 -24.13 -7.19
N ILE A 31 4.52 -23.64 -6.00
CA ILE A 31 3.14 -23.24 -5.74
C ILE A 31 2.78 -21.99 -6.57
N THR A 32 3.66 -20.97 -6.58
CA THR A 32 3.45 -19.76 -7.37
C THR A 32 3.48 -20.03 -8.86
N ALA A 33 4.38 -20.89 -9.34
CA ALA A 33 4.44 -21.29 -10.75
C ALA A 33 3.15 -21.99 -11.21
N ALA A 34 2.60 -22.88 -10.38
CA ALA A 34 1.33 -23.56 -10.66
C ALA A 34 0.16 -22.57 -10.77
N VAL A 35 0.09 -21.58 -9.85
CA VAL A 35 -0.94 -20.55 -9.89
C VAL A 35 -0.77 -19.63 -11.09
N GLN A 36 0.45 -19.20 -11.41
CA GLN A 36 0.71 -18.39 -12.61
C GLN A 36 0.25 -19.12 -13.87
N ALA A 37 0.61 -20.39 -14.03
CA ALA A 37 0.16 -21.19 -15.16
C ALA A 37 -1.38 -21.34 -15.19
N ALA A 38 -2.06 -21.39 -14.04
CA ALA A 38 -3.52 -21.42 -14.01
C ALA A 38 -4.15 -20.06 -14.36
N LEU A 39 -3.54 -18.94 -13.93
CA LEU A 39 -3.98 -17.59 -14.30
C LEU A 39 -3.90 -17.34 -15.82
N ASP A 40 -2.97 -18.01 -16.53
CA ASP A 40 -2.89 -18.00 -18.01
C ASP A 40 -4.12 -18.60 -18.71
N THR A 41 -4.93 -19.40 -17.99
CA THR A 41 -6.04 -20.17 -18.58
C THR A 41 -7.41 -19.54 -18.39
N ILE A 42 -7.51 -18.51 -17.56
CA ILE A 42 -8.78 -17.86 -17.21
C ILE A 42 -8.91 -16.48 -17.89
N ASP A 43 -10.07 -15.84 -17.73
CA ASP A 43 -10.31 -14.54 -18.31
C ASP A 43 -9.44 -13.44 -17.69
N ARG A 44 -9.30 -12.38 -18.48
CA ARG A 44 -8.43 -11.24 -18.23
C ARG A 44 -8.71 -10.51 -16.94
N GLU A 45 -9.97 -10.24 -16.68
CA GLU A 45 -10.36 -9.47 -15.52
C GLU A 45 -10.19 -10.28 -14.24
N THR A 46 -10.56 -11.55 -14.27
CA THR A 46 -10.44 -12.46 -13.12
C THR A 46 -8.98 -12.76 -12.79
N ALA A 47 -8.12 -12.99 -13.80
CA ALA A 47 -6.70 -13.18 -13.60
C ALA A 47 -6.05 -11.98 -12.88
N TYR A 48 -6.40 -10.77 -13.33
CA TYR A 48 -5.94 -9.53 -12.71
C TYR A 48 -6.36 -9.42 -11.24
N ARG A 49 -7.63 -9.71 -10.92
CA ARG A 49 -8.13 -9.64 -9.53
C ARG A 49 -7.38 -10.58 -8.60
N TYR A 50 -7.14 -11.81 -9.02
CA TYR A 50 -6.40 -12.79 -8.23
C TYR A 50 -4.91 -12.43 -8.10
N ALA A 51 -4.26 -12.00 -9.18
CA ALA A 51 -2.86 -11.60 -9.12
C ALA A 51 -2.64 -10.40 -8.20
N ARG A 52 -3.55 -9.42 -8.25
CA ARG A 52 -3.54 -8.26 -7.33
C ARG A 52 -3.74 -8.71 -5.88
N TYR A 53 -4.70 -9.60 -5.62
CA TYR A 53 -4.95 -10.11 -4.28
C TYR A 53 -3.70 -10.78 -3.68
N ILE A 54 -3.01 -11.64 -4.43
CA ILE A 54 -1.77 -12.29 -3.98
C ILE A 54 -0.70 -11.24 -3.68
N THR A 55 -0.50 -10.28 -4.59
CA THR A 55 0.49 -9.22 -4.42
C THR A 55 0.29 -8.43 -3.12
N LEU A 56 -0.96 -8.09 -2.81
CA LEU A 56 -1.31 -7.30 -1.62
C LEU A 56 -1.27 -8.13 -0.33
N SER A 57 -1.32 -9.46 -0.44
CA SER A 57 -1.37 -10.36 0.71
C SER A 57 -0.01 -10.93 1.11
N LEU A 58 0.99 -10.81 0.23
CA LEU A 58 2.36 -11.29 0.49
C LEU A 58 3.26 -10.13 0.94
N GLU A 59 4.25 -10.46 1.76
CA GLU A 59 5.29 -9.54 2.23
C GLU A 59 6.68 -10.21 2.10
N GLY A 60 7.75 -9.42 2.11
CA GLY A 60 9.13 -9.90 2.12
C GLY A 60 9.50 -10.77 0.90
N ASP A 61 10.31 -11.80 1.13
CA ASP A 61 10.87 -12.68 0.10
C ASP A 61 9.79 -13.36 -0.77
N ALA A 62 8.64 -13.70 -0.16
CA ALA A 62 7.53 -14.31 -0.89
C ALA A 62 6.88 -13.34 -1.88
N GLN A 63 6.77 -12.06 -1.52
CA GLN A 63 6.27 -11.03 -2.43
C GLN A 63 7.24 -10.79 -3.59
N GLU A 64 8.55 -10.79 -3.31
CA GLU A 64 9.58 -10.63 -4.33
C GLU A 64 9.58 -11.81 -5.32
N GLU A 65 9.51 -13.05 -4.81
CA GLU A 65 9.47 -14.25 -5.66
C GLU A 65 8.22 -14.31 -6.53
N TRP A 66 7.06 -13.92 -5.99
CA TRP A 66 5.83 -13.74 -6.77
C TRP A 66 6.00 -12.70 -7.87
N GLY A 67 6.62 -11.56 -7.56
CA GLY A 67 6.91 -10.48 -8.51
C GLY A 67 7.81 -10.93 -9.66
N ARG A 68 8.89 -11.68 -9.38
CA ARG A 68 9.81 -12.18 -10.41
C ARG A 68 9.11 -13.07 -11.45
N GLY A 69 8.17 -13.91 -11.02
CA GLY A 69 7.40 -14.74 -11.95
C GLY A 69 6.39 -13.95 -12.79
N MET A 70 5.95 -12.77 -12.30
CA MET A 70 5.09 -11.84 -13.06
C MET A 70 5.87 -10.98 -14.06
N ASP A 71 7.14 -10.68 -13.78
CA ASP A 71 8.02 -9.93 -14.68
C ASP A 71 8.50 -10.77 -15.88
N THR A 72 8.70 -12.07 -15.68
CA THR A 72 9.33 -12.98 -16.65
C THR A 72 8.40 -13.49 -17.74
N LYS A 73 7.08 -13.45 -17.54
CA LYS A 73 6.09 -13.75 -18.57
C LYS A 73 5.61 -12.44 -19.17
N THR A 74 5.64 -12.32 -20.50
CA THR A 74 5.06 -11.22 -21.28
C THR A 74 3.53 -11.21 -21.09
N TYR A 75 3.07 -10.87 -19.90
CA TYR A 75 1.66 -10.87 -19.55
C TYR A 75 1.03 -9.59 -20.12
N PRO A 76 -0.02 -9.70 -20.94
CA PRO A 76 -0.68 -8.54 -21.56
C PRO A 76 -1.37 -7.59 -20.55
N TYR A 77 -1.28 -7.84 -19.24
CA TYR A 77 -1.74 -6.96 -18.14
C TYR A 77 -0.69 -6.01 -17.63
N GLN A 78 0.58 -6.12 -18.04
CA GLN A 78 1.66 -5.27 -17.53
C GLN A 78 1.34 -3.77 -17.61
N GLY A 79 0.60 -3.32 -18.63
CA GLY A 79 0.01 -1.97 -18.67
C GLY A 79 -0.92 -1.72 -17.47
N ALA A 80 -2.08 -2.40 -17.44
CA ALA A 80 -3.08 -2.16 -16.38
C ALA A 80 -2.60 -2.44 -14.94
N TYR A 81 -1.73 -3.43 -14.73
CA TYR A 81 -1.17 -3.74 -13.40
C TYR A 81 -0.10 -2.73 -12.99
N ALA A 82 0.87 -2.42 -13.84
CA ALA A 82 1.85 -1.38 -13.54
C ALA A 82 1.17 -0.01 -13.42
N GLU A 83 0.20 0.31 -14.27
CA GLU A 83 -0.64 1.51 -14.18
C GLU A 83 -1.41 1.54 -12.86
N SER A 84 -1.95 0.40 -12.39
CA SER A 84 -2.66 0.36 -11.09
C SER A 84 -1.73 0.57 -9.90
N LEU A 85 -0.52 0.00 -9.94
CA LEU A 85 0.48 0.19 -8.89
C LEU A 85 1.03 1.61 -8.89
N VAL A 86 1.26 2.19 -10.07
CA VAL A 86 1.64 3.60 -10.23
C VAL A 86 0.52 4.49 -9.72
N ALA A 87 -0.72 4.29 -10.14
CA ALA A 87 -1.87 5.09 -9.68
C ALA A 87 -2.09 4.98 -8.16
N GLU A 88 -1.97 3.77 -7.59
CA GLU A 88 -2.06 3.59 -6.13
C GLU A 88 -0.87 4.26 -5.40
N GLY A 89 0.32 4.19 -5.99
CA GLY A 89 1.52 4.88 -5.51
C GLY A 89 1.40 6.40 -5.57
N GLU A 90 0.84 6.96 -6.64
CA GLU A 90 0.56 8.38 -6.82
C GLU A 90 -0.48 8.86 -5.81
N VAL A 91 -1.60 8.15 -5.65
CA VAL A 91 -2.64 8.51 -4.67
C VAL A 91 -2.09 8.48 -3.25
N LYS A 92 -1.36 7.42 -2.87
CA LYS A 92 -0.72 7.33 -1.54
C LYS A 92 0.35 8.39 -1.36
N GLY A 93 1.13 8.67 -2.40
CA GLY A 93 2.19 9.68 -2.40
C GLY A 93 1.62 11.09 -2.26
N GLU A 94 0.57 11.41 -2.99
CA GLU A 94 -0.14 12.68 -2.93
C GLU A 94 -0.78 12.90 -1.56
N ALA A 95 -1.49 11.90 -1.02
CA ALA A 95 -2.08 11.99 0.32
C ALA A 95 -1.02 12.18 1.40
N LYS A 96 0.08 11.41 1.36
CA LYS A 96 1.22 11.60 2.28
C LYS A 96 1.86 12.98 2.13
N GLY A 97 2.02 13.44 0.89
CA GLY A 97 2.60 14.75 0.57
C GLY A 97 1.73 15.91 1.06
N LYS A 98 0.41 15.82 0.87
CA LYS A 98 -0.58 16.80 1.37
C LYS A 98 -0.58 16.88 2.89
N ALA A 99 -0.68 15.74 3.58
CA ALA A 99 -0.61 15.71 5.04
C ALA A 99 0.71 16.29 5.58
N LYS A 100 1.85 15.88 5.01
CA LYS A 100 3.16 16.43 5.39
C LYS A 100 3.25 17.93 5.15
N GLY A 101 2.78 18.42 4.00
CA GLY A 101 2.77 19.85 3.68
C GLY A 101 1.89 20.66 4.64
N LYS A 102 0.72 20.15 5.02
CA LYS A 102 -0.16 20.78 6.02
C LYS A 102 0.50 20.84 7.40
N ALA A 103 1.15 19.76 7.83
CA ALA A 103 1.91 19.72 9.09
C ALA A 103 3.05 20.76 9.10
N GLU A 104 3.83 20.86 8.01
CA GLU A 104 4.89 21.86 7.86
C GLU A 104 4.35 23.30 7.89
N LEU A 105 3.22 23.56 7.21
CA LEU A 105 2.56 24.87 7.22
C LEU A 105 2.04 25.24 8.61
N LEU A 106 1.47 24.27 9.34
CA LEU A 106 0.99 24.46 10.70
C LEU A 106 2.14 24.86 11.64
N LEU A 107 3.25 24.12 11.60
CA LEU A 107 4.43 24.44 12.42
C LEU A 107 5.01 25.81 12.07
N LYS A 108 5.04 26.17 10.78
CA LYS A 108 5.48 27.49 10.33
C LYS A 108 4.54 28.62 10.80
N LEU A 109 3.23 28.35 10.85
CA LEU A 109 2.25 29.30 11.39
C LEU A 109 2.52 29.56 12.88
N LEU A 110 2.70 28.51 13.68
CA LEU A 110 2.98 28.64 15.11
C LEU A 110 4.27 29.43 15.37
N ASP A 111 5.33 29.12 14.64
CA ASP A 111 6.60 29.84 14.69
C ASP A 111 6.42 31.33 14.33
N SER A 112 5.66 31.63 13.27
CA SER A 112 5.39 33.01 12.85
C SER A 112 4.58 33.84 13.86
N ARG A 113 3.79 33.17 14.72
CA ARG A 113 3.05 33.79 15.82
C ARG A 113 3.89 33.93 17.09
N GLY A 114 5.14 33.46 17.08
CA GLY A 114 6.04 33.51 18.23
C GLY A 114 5.76 32.45 19.29
N HIS A 115 4.99 31.41 18.96
CA HIS A 115 4.79 30.30 19.88
C HIS A 115 6.02 29.38 19.86
N ALA A 116 6.60 29.13 21.05
CA ALA A 116 7.60 28.08 21.18
C ALA A 116 6.92 26.74 20.94
N VAL A 117 7.40 25.97 19.97
CA VAL A 117 6.87 24.63 19.65
C VAL A 117 7.82 23.58 20.22
N PRO A 118 7.43 22.90 21.32
CA PRO A 118 8.18 21.78 21.88
C PRO A 118 8.38 20.64 20.87
N ASP A 119 9.45 19.86 21.04
CA ASP A 119 9.80 18.79 20.10
C ASP A 119 8.73 17.68 20.04
N ASP A 120 8.06 17.37 21.15
CA ASP A 120 6.97 16.40 21.20
C ASP A 120 5.74 16.87 20.39
N VAL A 121 5.44 18.16 20.43
CA VAL A 121 4.39 18.74 19.58
C VAL A 121 4.79 18.67 18.11
N ARG A 122 6.05 19.04 17.80
CA ARG A 122 6.58 18.99 16.43
C ARG A 122 6.48 17.58 15.86
N GLU A 123 6.91 16.58 16.63
CA GLU A 123 6.84 15.17 16.26
C GLU A 123 5.39 14.74 16.02
N ARG A 124 4.49 15.01 16.97
CA ARG A 124 3.06 14.68 16.86
C ARG A 124 2.41 15.28 15.61
N VAL A 125 2.73 16.54 15.29
CA VAL A 125 2.20 17.22 14.09
C VAL A 125 2.78 16.61 12.81
N MET A 126 4.09 16.34 12.78
CA MET A 126 4.76 15.77 11.61
C MET A 126 4.44 14.30 11.35
N GLU A 127 4.00 13.56 12.37
CA GLU A 127 3.56 12.17 12.24
C GLU A 127 2.10 12.03 11.84
N CYS A 128 1.29 13.07 12.03
CA CYS A 128 -0.11 13.06 11.63
C CYS A 128 -0.24 12.84 10.11
N ARG A 129 -1.10 11.89 9.74
CA ARG A 129 -1.44 11.57 8.34
C ARG A 129 -2.91 11.87 8.00
N ASP A 130 -3.68 12.31 8.98
CA ASP A 130 -5.09 12.62 8.82
C ASP A 130 -5.26 14.11 8.48
N GLU A 131 -5.60 14.39 7.22
CA GLU A 131 -5.77 15.76 6.73
C GLU A 131 -6.86 16.55 7.49
N PRO A 132 -8.05 16.00 7.78
CA PRO A 132 -9.07 16.70 8.56
C PRO A 132 -8.61 17.11 9.97
N THR A 133 -7.83 16.25 10.64
CA THR A 133 -7.22 16.58 11.93
C THR A 133 -6.24 17.74 11.79
N LEU A 134 -5.37 17.72 10.78
CA LEU A 134 -4.42 18.80 10.51
C LEU A 134 -5.11 20.12 10.16
N ASP A 135 -6.22 20.09 9.40
CA ASP A 135 -7.01 21.28 9.08
C ASP A 135 -7.65 21.89 10.33
N ASN A 136 -8.20 21.06 11.21
CA ASN A 136 -8.76 21.52 12.48
C ASN A 136 -7.69 22.16 13.38
N TRP A 137 -6.53 21.51 13.49
CA TRP A 137 -5.38 22.08 14.20
C TRP A 137 -4.93 23.41 13.60
N PHE A 138 -4.92 23.54 12.28
CA PHE A 138 -4.62 24.79 11.61
C PHE A 138 -5.62 25.90 11.94
N GLU A 139 -6.93 25.60 11.92
CA GLU A 139 -7.96 26.56 12.33
C GLU A 139 -7.83 26.99 13.80
N ARG A 140 -7.44 26.07 14.68
CA ARG A 140 -7.17 26.36 16.09
C ARG A 140 -5.93 27.23 16.25
N ALA A 141 -4.83 26.93 15.56
CA ALA A 141 -3.62 27.76 15.58
C ALA A 141 -3.86 29.20 15.08
N LEU A 142 -4.86 29.43 14.23
CA LEU A 142 -5.25 30.78 13.82
C LEU A 142 -5.93 31.58 14.93
N LYS A 143 -6.66 30.92 15.84
CA LYS A 143 -7.50 31.56 16.85
C LYS A 143 -6.93 31.51 18.26
N GLY A 144 -6.18 30.45 18.57
CA GLY A 144 -5.64 30.16 19.89
C GLY A 144 -4.42 31.01 20.23
N ASP A 145 -4.17 31.12 21.53
CA ASP A 145 -3.06 31.89 22.09
C ASP A 145 -1.92 31.00 22.61
N SER A 146 -2.07 29.67 22.51
CA SER A 146 -1.02 28.72 22.87
C SER A 146 -1.00 27.45 22.01
N VAL A 147 0.10 26.70 22.10
CA VAL A 147 0.31 25.45 21.36
C VAL A 147 -0.53 24.31 21.93
N GLU A 148 -0.84 24.34 23.23
CA GLU A 148 -1.62 23.30 23.89
C GLU A 148 -3.08 23.28 23.38
N GLU A 149 -3.62 24.45 23.00
CA GLU A 149 -4.96 24.61 22.46
C GLU A 149 -5.17 23.94 21.10
N LEU A 150 -4.09 23.60 20.39
CA LEU A 150 -4.16 22.83 19.13
C LEU A 150 -4.94 21.53 19.29
N PHE A 151 -4.75 20.85 20.42
CA PHE A 151 -5.19 19.47 20.61
C PHE A 151 -6.50 19.32 21.40
N LEU A 152 -7.14 20.44 21.79
CA LEU A 152 -8.42 20.49 22.53
C LEU A 152 -9.63 20.47 21.59
#